data_AF-A0A6C8S1M5-F1
#
_entry.id   AF-A0A6C8S1M5-F1
#
_cell.length_a   1.000
_cell.length_b   1.000
_cell.length_c   1.000
_cell.angle_alpha   90.00
_cell.angle_beta   90.00
_cell.angle_gamma   90.00
#
_symmetry.space_group_name_H-M   'P 1'
#
loop_
_entity.id
_entity.type
_entity.pdbx_description
1 polymer ?
#
loop_
_entity_poly.entity_id
_entity_poly.type
_entity_poly.pdbx_seq_one_letter_code
_entity_poly.pdbx_strand_id
1 'polypeptide(L)'
;MDAQTRRRERRAEKQAQWKAANPLLVGVSTKPVNRPILSLNRKPKSRVESALNPIDLTVLAEYHEQIESNLQRIERKNHRVWYSKPGEFGITCQGRQKVKGKSIPLA
;
A
#
# COMPACT_ATOMS: atom_id res chain seq x y z
N MET A 1 -1.68 50.88 -0.15
CA MET A 1 -3.13 50.55 -0.19
C MET A 1 -3.47 49.93 -1.55
N ASP A 2 -3.67 48.62 -1.59
CA ASP A 2 -3.98 47.90 -2.84
C ASP A 2 -5.36 48.32 -3.40
N ALA A 3 -5.49 48.37 -4.72
CA ALA A 3 -6.74 48.65 -5.43
C ALA A 3 -7.86 47.69 -5.02
N GLN A 4 -7.52 46.44 -4.73
CA GLN A 4 -8.48 45.44 -4.27
C GLN A 4 -9.03 45.76 -2.88
N THR A 5 -8.19 46.28 -1.97
CA THR A 5 -8.61 46.69 -0.62
C THR A 5 -9.60 47.85 -0.70
N ARG A 6 -9.30 48.88 -1.50
CA ARG A 6 -10.22 50.02 -1.72
C ARG A 6 -11.55 49.62 -2.35
N ARG A 7 -11.54 48.62 -3.23
CA ARG A 7 -12.76 48.06 -3.84
C ARG A 7 -13.59 47.27 -2.81
N ARG A 8 -12.94 46.55 -1.89
CA ARG A 8 -13.61 45.82 -0.80
C ARG A 8 -14.27 46.80 0.18
N GLU A 9 -13.58 47.85 0.59
CA GLU A 9 -14.10 48.89 1.47
C GLU A 9 -15.35 49.57 0.89
N ARG A 10 -15.30 49.97 -0.39
CA ARG A 10 -16.48 50.53 -1.09
C ARG A 10 -17.68 49.58 -1.17
N ARG A 11 -17.47 48.28 -1.02
CA ARG A 11 -18.53 47.25 -1.07
C ARG A 11 -18.84 46.65 0.30
N ALA A 12 -18.37 47.26 1.39
CA ALA A 12 -18.52 46.74 2.74
C ALA A 12 -20.00 46.53 3.12
N GLU A 13 -20.87 47.49 2.79
CA GLU A 13 -22.30 47.41 3.07
C GLU A 13 -22.97 46.24 2.33
N LYS A 14 -22.68 46.07 1.04
CA LYS A 14 -23.15 44.93 0.25
C LYS A 14 -22.67 43.59 0.82
N GLN A 15 -21.43 43.54 1.30
CA GLN A 15 -20.90 42.34 1.96
C GLN A 15 -21.56 42.10 3.32
N ALA A 16 -21.90 43.14 4.08
CA ALA A 16 -22.58 43.03 5.37
C ALA A 16 -24.00 42.46 5.20
N GLN A 17 -24.77 42.98 4.25
CA GLN A 17 -26.09 42.43 3.89
C GLN A 17 -25.99 40.96 3.44
N TRP A 18 -24.99 40.66 2.60
CA TRP A 18 -24.79 39.29 2.11
C TRP A 18 -24.40 38.32 3.23
N LYS A 19 -23.53 38.73 4.17
CA LYS A 19 -23.13 37.92 5.33
C LYS A 19 -24.28 37.71 6.32
N ALA A 20 -25.14 38.71 6.52
CA ALA A 20 -26.34 38.57 7.34
C ALA A 20 -27.32 37.54 6.76
N ALA A 21 -27.46 37.51 5.43
CA ALA A 21 -28.30 36.52 4.74
C ALA A 21 -27.62 35.15 4.58
N ASN A 22 -26.29 35.08 4.55
CA ASN A 22 -25.51 33.86 4.28
C ASN A 22 -24.46 33.60 5.38
N PRO A 23 -24.88 33.34 6.63
CA PRO A 23 -23.95 33.17 7.76
C PRO A 23 -23.03 31.93 7.62
N LEU A 24 -23.44 30.93 6.82
CA LEU A 24 -22.70 29.67 6.64
C LEU A 24 -21.74 29.66 5.44
N LEU A 25 -21.84 30.63 4.51
CA LEU A 25 -21.03 30.71 3.29
C LEU A 25 -19.85 31.68 3.45
N VAL A 26 -19.03 31.47 4.48
CA VAL A 26 -17.75 32.18 4.63
C VAL A 26 -16.66 31.35 3.95
N GLY A 27 -15.73 31.99 3.23
CA GLY A 27 -14.68 31.31 2.49
C GLY A 27 -13.90 30.31 3.36
N VAL A 28 -14.13 29.03 3.15
CA VAL A 28 -13.44 27.95 3.88
C VAL A 28 -12.04 27.81 3.27
N SER A 29 -11.00 28.09 4.06
CA SER A 29 -9.63 27.80 3.68
C SER A 29 -9.28 26.36 4.04
N THR A 30 -8.61 25.65 3.15
CA THR A 30 -8.11 24.29 3.42
C THR A 30 -7.13 24.32 4.59
N LYS A 31 -7.45 23.62 5.69
CA LYS A 31 -6.54 23.53 6.85
C LYS A 31 -5.36 22.61 6.51
N PRO A 32 -4.12 22.94 6.92
CA PRO A 32 -2.92 22.18 6.58
C PRO A 32 -2.78 20.83 7.31
N VAL A 33 -3.83 20.36 8.01
CA VAL A 33 -3.81 19.13 8.82
C VAL A 33 -3.41 17.90 7.99
N ASN A 34 -3.75 17.88 6.70
CA ASN A 34 -3.43 16.77 5.79
C ASN A 34 -2.02 16.86 5.17
N ARG A 35 -1.22 17.89 5.49
CA ARG A 35 0.15 18.05 5.01
C ARG A 35 1.09 18.05 6.21
N PRO A 36 1.64 16.89 6.63
CA PRO A 36 2.65 16.87 7.66
C PRO A 36 3.84 17.72 7.20
N ILE A 37 4.06 18.84 7.86
CA ILE A 37 5.28 19.63 7.68
C ILE A 37 6.38 18.81 8.34
N LEU A 38 7.19 18.13 7.53
CA LEU A 38 8.41 17.46 7.99
C LEU A 38 9.49 18.52 8.26
N SER A 39 9.30 19.37 9.26
CA SER A 39 10.31 20.36 9.73
C SER A 39 11.39 19.71 10.60
N LEU A 40 11.83 18.51 10.22
CA LEU A 40 13.02 17.91 10.80
C LEU A 40 14.21 18.78 10.38
N ASN A 41 15.03 19.19 11.36
CA ASN A 41 16.23 19.99 11.15
C ASN A 41 17.29 19.15 10.42
N ARG A 42 17.09 18.94 9.12
CA ARG A 42 17.99 18.18 8.26
C ARG A 42 18.98 19.16 7.65
N LYS A 43 20.26 19.07 8.01
CA LYS A 43 21.29 19.45 7.03
C LYS A 43 21.01 18.60 5.78
N PRO A 44 20.76 19.20 4.60
CA PRO A 44 20.47 18.42 3.42
C PRO A 44 21.68 17.52 3.14
N LYS A 45 21.43 16.22 2.90
CA LYS A 45 22.51 15.30 2.48
C LYS A 45 23.19 15.91 1.26
N SER A 46 24.52 15.87 1.22
CA SER A 46 25.24 16.40 0.06
C SER A 46 24.86 15.62 -1.20
N ARG A 47 24.72 16.33 -2.32
CA ARG A 47 24.47 15.69 -3.62
C ARG A 47 25.59 14.72 -3.99
N VAL A 48 26.83 15.06 -3.63
CA VAL A 48 28.01 14.21 -3.87
C VAL A 48 27.96 12.95 -3.02
N GLU A 49 27.61 13.06 -1.73
CA GLU A 49 27.47 11.90 -0.83
C GLU A 49 26.36 10.95 -1.29
N SER A 50 25.26 11.48 -1.82
CA SER A 50 24.15 10.68 -2.32
C SER A 50 24.48 10.01 -3.66
N ALA A 51 25.35 10.61 -4.47
CA ALA A 51 25.87 9.98 -5.70
C ALA A 51 26.88 8.87 -5.39
N LEU A 52 27.71 9.06 -4.36
CA LEU A 52 28.67 8.05 -3.90
C LEU A 52 28.01 6.89 -3.15
N ASN A 53 26.94 7.16 -2.41
CA ASN A 53 26.21 6.16 -1.61
C ASN A 53 24.74 6.11 -2.04
N PRO A 54 24.43 5.51 -3.21
CA PRO A 54 23.05 5.32 -3.64
C PRO A 54 22.31 4.38 -2.68
N ILE A 55 20.97 4.40 -2.77
CA ILE A 55 20.16 3.42 -2.04
C ILE A 55 20.45 2.05 -2.63
N ASP A 56 20.93 1.14 -1.78
CA ASP A 56 21.24 -0.21 -2.16
C ASP A 56 20.20 -1.19 -1.60
N LEU A 57 19.62 -2.00 -2.48
CA LEU A 57 18.65 -3.05 -2.17
C LEU A 57 19.16 -4.44 -2.58
N THR A 58 20.44 -4.57 -2.93
CA THR A 58 21.08 -5.84 -3.31
C THR A 58 20.86 -6.93 -2.28
N VAL A 59 21.09 -6.62 -0.99
CA VAL A 59 20.88 -7.57 0.11
C VAL A 59 19.44 -8.08 0.18
N LEU A 60 18.45 -7.22 -0.14
CA LEU A 60 17.05 -7.63 -0.18
C LEU A 60 16.79 -8.58 -1.37
N ALA A 61 17.39 -8.30 -2.52
CA ALA A 61 17.30 -9.17 -3.70
C ALA A 61 17.95 -10.54 -3.44
N GLU A 62 19.15 -10.58 -2.87
CA GLU A 62 19.84 -11.82 -2.49
C GLU A 62 19.01 -12.65 -1.51
N TYR A 63 18.40 -12.00 -0.50
CA TYR A 63 17.52 -12.67 0.44
C TYR A 63 16.28 -13.24 -0.27
N HIS A 64 15.67 -12.50 -1.19
CA HIS A 64 14.53 -12.98 -1.96
C HIS A 64 14.87 -14.21 -2.81
N GLU A 65 15.98 -14.17 -3.54
CA GLU A 65 16.48 -15.29 -4.34
C GLU A 65 16.77 -16.52 -3.48
N GLN A 66 17.33 -16.33 -2.28
CA GLN A 66 17.56 -17.42 -1.34
C GLN A 66 16.24 -18.10 -0.92
N ILE A 67 15.20 -17.32 -0.64
CA ILE A 67 13.88 -17.85 -0.27
C ILE A 67 13.26 -18.59 -1.45
N GLU A 68 13.28 -18.02 -2.66
CA GLU A 68 12.74 -18.66 -3.85
C GLU A 68 13.45 -19.98 -4.19
N SER A 69 14.78 -19.98 -4.14
CA SER A 69 15.59 -21.18 -4.39
C SER A 69 15.29 -22.30 -3.38
N ASN A 70 15.19 -21.94 -2.09
CA ASN A 70 14.82 -22.89 -1.05
C ASN A 70 13.42 -23.47 -1.25
N LEU A 71 12.44 -22.60 -1.54
CA LEU A 71 11.07 -23.02 -1.82
C LEU A 71 11.01 -23.96 -3.03
N GLN A 72 11.66 -23.58 -4.12
CA GLN A 72 11.73 -24.39 -5.34
C GLN A 72 12.38 -25.75 -5.08
N ARG A 73 13.42 -25.81 -4.24
CA ARG A 73 14.08 -27.08 -3.87
C ARG A 73 13.16 -27.99 -3.07
N ILE A 74 12.41 -27.44 -2.12
CA ILE A 74 11.46 -28.19 -1.27
C ILE A 74 10.32 -28.72 -2.13
N GLU A 75 9.66 -27.84 -2.89
CA GLU A 75 8.51 -28.20 -3.73
C GLU A 75 8.90 -29.21 -4.81
N ARG A 76 10.06 -29.02 -5.48
CA ARG A 76 10.56 -29.98 -6.46
C ARG A 76 10.82 -31.35 -5.85
N LYS A 77 11.37 -31.41 -4.64
CA LYS A 77 11.63 -32.68 -3.94
C LYS A 77 10.32 -33.37 -3.58
N ASN A 78 9.38 -32.65 -2.99
CA ASN A 78 8.07 -33.17 -2.60
C ASN A 78 7.32 -33.72 -3.82
N HIS A 79 7.20 -32.91 -4.87
CA HIS A 79 6.49 -33.30 -6.09
C HIS A 79 7.16 -34.49 -6.81
N ARG A 80 8.50 -34.52 -6.85
CA ARG A 80 9.26 -35.63 -7.45
C ARG A 80 9.00 -36.97 -6.74
N VAL A 81 8.86 -36.94 -5.42
CA VAL A 81 8.70 -38.15 -4.61
C VAL A 81 7.22 -38.59 -4.58
N TRP A 82 6.31 -37.67 -4.24
CA TRP A 82 4.89 -37.98 -4.04
C TRP A 82 4.16 -38.39 -5.32
N TYR A 83 4.54 -37.83 -6.47
CA TYR A 83 3.88 -38.10 -7.75
C TYR A 83 4.79 -38.86 -8.73
N SER A 84 5.66 -39.72 -8.20
CA SER A 84 6.49 -40.59 -9.02
C SER A 84 5.64 -41.60 -9.79
N LYS A 85 6.05 -41.93 -11.01
CA LYS A 85 5.39 -42.97 -11.81
C LYS A 85 5.75 -44.34 -11.22
N PRO A 86 4.78 -45.26 -11.06
CA PRO A 86 5.08 -46.63 -10.68
C PRO A 86 5.92 -47.31 -11.76
N GLY A 87 6.71 -48.32 -11.35
CA GLY A 87 7.44 -49.16 -12.29
C GLY A 87 6.54 -50.09 -13.10
N GLU A 88 7.12 -51.07 -13.78
CA GLU A 88 6.41 -51.99 -14.70
C GLU A 88 5.26 -52.76 -14.04
N PHE A 89 5.31 -52.93 -12.72
CA PHE A 89 4.28 -53.64 -11.94
C PHE A 89 3.02 -52.80 -11.63
N GLY A 90 3.00 -51.51 -12.00
CA GLY A 90 1.86 -50.62 -11.77
C GLY A 90 1.67 -50.22 -10.30
N ILE A 91 0.47 -49.72 -9.97
CA ILE A 91 0.12 -49.27 -8.61
C ILE A 91 -0.19 -50.48 -7.74
N THR A 92 0.54 -50.63 -6.62
CA THR A 92 0.46 -51.82 -5.73
C THR A 92 -0.57 -51.69 -4.59
N CYS A 93 -1.27 -50.55 -4.49
CA CYS A 93 -2.27 -50.28 -3.45
C CYS A 93 -3.54 -49.63 -4.03
N GLN A 94 -4.60 -49.54 -3.23
CA GLN A 94 -5.87 -48.94 -3.65
C GLN A 94 -6.34 -47.88 -2.65
N GLY A 95 -6.74 -46.70 -3.14
CA GLY A 95 -7.09 -45.55 -2.28
C GLY A 95 -8.37 -45.74 -1.46
N ARG A 96 -9.35 -46.53 -1.93
CA ARG A 96 -10.57 -46.97 -1.21
C ARG A 96 -11.32 -45.89 -0.39
N GLN A 97 -11.13 -44.60 -0.72
CA GLN A 97 -11.71 -43.49 0.00
C GLN A 97 -13.25 -43.55 -0.09
N LYS A 98 -13.94 -43.51 1.06
CA LYS A 98 -15.39 -43.50 1.15
C LYS A 98 -15.85 -42.31 1.98
N VAL A 99 -16.84 -41.57 1.49
CA VAL A 99 -17.49 -40.47 2.23
C VAL A 99 -18.89 -40.92 2.64
N LYS A 100 -19.30 -40.57 3.85
CA LYS A 100 -20.65 -40.82 4.36
C LYS A 100 -21.40 -39.50 4.48
N GLY A 101 -22.72 -39.57 4.29
CA GLY A 101 -23.60 -38.41 4.46
C GLY A 101 -23.62 -37.93 5.91
N LYS A 102 -23.98 -36.65 6.07
CA LYS A 102 -24.20 -36.01 7.36
C LYS A 102 -25.53 -35.26 7.29
N SER A 103 -26.23 -35.14 8.41
CA SER A 103 -27.38 -34.25 8.50
C SER A 103 -26.86 -32.81 8.66
N ILE A 104 -27.00 -31.98 7.62
CA ILE A 104 -26.55 -30.58 7.61
C ILE A 104 -27.79 -29.68 7.65
N PRO A 105 -28.00 -28.86 8.70
CA PRO A 105 -29.11 -27.93 8.77
C PRO A 105 -28.99 -26.84 7.70
N LEU A 106 -30.12 -26.41 7.14
CA LEU A 106 -30.22 -25.24 6.27
C LEU A 106 -30.71 -24.07 7.11
N ALA A 107 -29.91 -23.01 7.19
CA ALA A 107 -30.27 -21.73 7.81
C ALA A 107 -30.91 -20.80 6.77
#